data_AF-K1Z121-F1
#
_entry.id   AF-K1Z121-F1
#
_cell.length_a   1.000
_cell.length_b   1.000
_cell.length_c   1.000
_cell.angle_alpha   90.00
_cell.angle_beta   90.00
_cell.angle_gamma   90.00
#
_symmetry.space_group_name_H-M   'P 1'
#
loop_
_entity.id
_entity.type
_entity.pdbx_description
1 polymer ?
#
loop_
_entity_poly.entity_id
_entity_poly.type
_entity_poly.pdbx_seq_one_letter_code
_entity_poly.pdbx_strand_id
1 'polypeptide(L)'
;MKNVLFELIYLLLDEKRLFLNPGFSGKDISGHFFPGASVGESIVIEEFGCSLNDLISHYRLQYARNLLAEGFGFEDVWRYSGFKSKRLMVKALSRVVVYKKNIKFDSNMPEN
;
A
#
# COMPACT_ATOMS: atom_id res chain seq x y z
N MET A 1 -1.11 2.85 -24.11
CA MET A 1 -0.70 3.51 -22.86
C MET A 1 -1.20 2.77 -21.63
N LYS A 2 -2.51 2.47 -21.49
CA LYS A 2 -3.05 1.69 -20.35
C LYS A 2 -2.32 0.35 -20.12
N ASN A 3 -2.12 -0.46 -21.16
CA ASN A 3 -1.41 -1.75 -21.05
C ASN A 3 0.02 -1.63 -20.51
N VAL A 4 0.78 -0.64 -20.99
CA VAL A 4 2.16 -0.39 -20.52
C VAL A 4 2.16 0.00 -19.03
N LEU A 5 1.14 0.73 -18.57
CA LEU A 5 1.02 1.14 -17.17
C LEU A 5 0.78 -0.05 -16.26
N PHE A 6 -0.09 -0.96 -16.68
CA PHE A 6 -0.35 -2.18 -15.94
C PHE A 6 0.85 -3.12 -15.91
N GLU A 7 1.52 -3.32 -17.05
CA GLU A 7 2.75 -4.13 -17.12
C GLU A 7 3.83 -3.57 -16.19
N LEU A 8 3.99 -2.24 -16.13
CA LEU A 8 4.93 -1.64 -15.20
C LEU A 8 4.48 -1.77 -13.74
N ILE A 9 3.21 -1.51 -13.42
CA ILE A 9 2.69 -1.68 -12.05
C ILE A 9 2.91 -3.14 -11.60
N TYR A 10 2.63 -4.10 -12.47
CA TYR A 10 2.88 -5.52 -12.24
C TYR A 10 4.36 -5.80 -12.01
N LEU A 11 5.24 -5.33 -12.90
CA LEU A 11 6.70 -5.49 -12.77
C LEU A 11 7.21 -4.90 -11.45
N LEU A 12 6.83 -3.66 -11.11
CA LEU A 12 7.33 -2.96 -9.94
C LEU A 12 6.80 -3.55 -8.63
N LEU A 13 5.52 -3.95 -8.60
CA LEU A 13 4.86 -4.42 -7.38
C LEU A 13 4.99 -5.94 -7.20
N ASP A 14 4.69 -6.74 -8.21
CA ASP A 14 4.63 -8.21 -8.07
C ASP A 14 6.01 -8.85 -8.21
N GLU A 15 6.75 -8.53 -9.28
CA GLU A 15 8.06 -9.14 -9.54
C GLU A 15 9.18 -8.49 -8.70
N LYS A 16 9.29 -7.17 -8.75
CA LYS A 16 10.37 -6.42 -8.06
C LYS A 16 10.06 -6.16 -6.59
N ARG A 17 8.81 -6.36 -6.15
CA ARG A 17 8.36 -6.16 -4.77
C ARG A 17 8.77 -4.81 -4.18
N LEU A 18 8.78 -3.75 -4.99
CA LEU A 18 9.23 -2.42 -4.54
C LEU A 18 8.36 -1.85 -3.42
N PHE A 19 7.13 -2.35 -3.26
CA PHE A 19 6.26 -2.02 -2.14
C PHE A 19 6.90 -2.31 -0.77
N LEU A 20 7.88 -3.22 -0.68
CA LEU A 20 8.63 -3.51 0.55
C LEU A 20 9.57 -2.38 0.98
N ASN A 21 9.95 -1.48 0.07
CA ASN A 21 10.67 -0.26 0.42
C ASN A 21 9.69 0.75 1.04
N PRO A 22 9.86 1.17 2.31
CA PRO A 22 8.98 2.14 2.94
C PRO A 22 8.97 3.50 2.27
N GLY A 23 10.04 3.87 1.55
CA GLY A 23 10.13 5.09 0.76
C GLY A 23 9.31 5.05 -0.53
N PHE A 24 8.99 3.87 -1.06
CA PHE A 24 8.30 3.71 -2.34
C PHE A 24 6.84 4.16 -2.25
N SER A 25 6.40 4.90 -3.25
CA SER A 25 5.13 5.63 -3.29
C SER A 25 4.56 5.73 -4.71
N GLY A 26 3.30 6.14 -4.82
CA GLY A 26 2.66 6.38 -6.11
C GLY A 26 3.37 7.44 -6.97
N LYS A 27 4.15 8.34 -6.35
CA LYS A 27 4.96 9.32 -7.08
C LYS A 27 6.11 8.66 -7.86
N ASP A 28 6.66 7.58 -7.33
CA ASP A 28 7.74 6.85 -7.99
C ASP A 28 7.20 6.12 -9.23
N ILE A 29 6.00 5.55 -9.11
CA ILE A 29 5.30 4.92 -10.25
C ILE A 29 4.89 5.97 -11.29
N SER A 30 4.31 7.10 -10.87
CA SER A 30 3.85 8.14 -11.81
C SER A 30 5.00 8.88 -12.49
N GLY A 31 6.12 9.09 -11.78
CA GLY A 31 7.35 9.68 -12.31
C GLY A 31 8.02 8.82 -13.40
N HIS A 32 7.79 7.50 -13.40
CA HIS A 32 8.24 6.61 -14.49
C HIS A 32 7.41 6.74 -15.77
N PHE A 33 6.22 7.33 -15.70
CA PHE A 33 5.19 7.15 -16.71
C PHE A 33 4.82 8.42 -17.48
N PHE A 34 4.80 9.56 -16.78
CA PHE A 34 4.30 10.79 -17.35
C PHE A 34 5.22 11.97 -17.03
N PRO A 35 5.40 12.90 -17.97
CA PRO A 35 5.93 14.24 -17.68
C PRO A 35 5.09 15.04 -16.67
N GLY A 36 3.95 14.50 -16.20
CA GLY A 36 3.08 15.08 -15.17
C GLY A 36 2.36 14.01 -14.35
N ALA A 37 2.57 14.02 -13.03
CA ALA A 37 2.10 13.00 -12.09
C ALA A 37 0.57 12.77 -12.06
N SER A 38 -0.24 13.73 -12.53
CA SER A 38 -1.71 13.68 -12.47
C SER A 38 -2.34 12.68 -13.43
N VAL A 39 -1.76 12.49 -14.62
CA VAL A 39 -2.34 11.62 -15.66
C VAL A 39 -2.29 10.14 -15.23
N GLY A 40 -1.20 9.72 -14.59
CA GLY A 40 -1.07 8.34 -14.10
C GLY A 40 -2.02 8.01 -12.97
N GLU A 41 -2.25 8.97 -12.06
CA GLU A 41 -3.19 8.80 -10.96
C GLU A 41 -4.63 8.64 -11.49
N SER A 42 -5.04 9.45 -12.46
CA SER A 42 -6.38 9.35 -13.05
C SER A 42 -6.65 8.00 -13.72
N ILE A 43 -5.68 7.47 -14.49
CA ILE A 43 -5.82 6.16 -15.13
C ILE A 43 -5.92 5.05 -14.08
N VAL A 44 -5.12 5.11 -13.02
CA VAL A 44 -5.15 4.09 -11.95
C VAL A 44 -6.47 4.14 -11.19
N ILE A 45 -6.99 5.34 -10.91
CA ILE A 45 -8.30 5.50 -10.27
C ILE A 45 -9.42 4.96 -11.17
N GLU A 46 -9.39 5.24 -12.48
CA GLU A 46 -10.39 4.75 -13.43
C GLU A 46 -10.41 3.22 -13.50
N GLU A 47 -9.23 2.60 -13.45
CA GLU A 47 -9.07 1.16 -13.71
C GLU A 47 -9.14 0.30 -12.43
N PHE A 48 -8.55 0.76 -11.33
CA PHE A 48 -8.50 0.02 -10.07
C PHE A 48 -9.49 0.55 -9.01
N GLY A 49 -10.16 1.68 -9.28
CA GLY A 49 -11.06 2.31 -8.32
C GLY A 49 -10.37 2.85 -7.07
N CYS A 50 -9.03 2.96 -7.07
CA CYS A 50 -8.26 3.42 -5.92
C CYS A 50 -7.02 4.21 -6.35
N SER A 51 -6.41 4.94 -5.41
CA SER A 51 -5.18 5.68 -5.67
C SER A 51 -3.97 4.73 -5.83
N LEU A 52 -2.90 5.19 -6.47
CA LEU A 52 -1.63 4.41 -6.55
C LEU A 52 -1.09 4.06 -5.16
N ASN A 53 -1.25 4.98 -4.19
CA ASN A 53 -0.81 4.73 -2.82
C ASN A 53 -1.69 3.71 -2.09
N ASP A 54 -3.00 3.67 -2.39
CA ASP A 54 -3.89 2.63 -1.85
C ASP A 54 -3.55 1.27 -2.48
N LEU A 55 -3.25 1.23 -3.78
CA LEU A 55 -2.79 0.02 -4.46
C LEU A 55 -1.50 -0.51 -3.82
N ILE A 56 -0.47 0.33 -3.64
CA ILE A 56 0.77 -0.05 -2.94
C ILE A 56 0.45 -0.56 -1.52
N SER A 57 -0.44 0.13 -0.81
CA SER A 57 -0.83 -0.26 0.54
C SER A 57 -1.55 -1.62 0.57
N HIS A 58 -2.32 -1.98 -0.46
CA HIS A 58 -2.91 -3.31 -0.59
C HIS A 58 -1.85 -4.41 -0.72
N TYR A 59 -0.83 -4.22 -1.56
CA TYR A 59 0.30 -5.17 -1.67
C TYR A 59 1.01 -5.33 -0.33
N ARG A 60 1.28 -4.22 0.37
CA ARG A 60 1.87 -4.24 1.72
C ARG A 60 1.01 -5.00 2.73
N LEU A 61 -0.31 -4.80 2.72
CA LEU A 61 -1.25 -5.54 3.60
C LEU A 61 -1.32 -7.03 3.26
N GLN A 62 -1.32 -7.40 1.97
CA GLN A 62 -1.29 -8.80 1.57
C GLN A 62 -0.01 -9.49 2.05
N TYR A 63 1.13 -8.81 1.95
CA TYR A 63 2.39 -9.31 2.48
C TYR A 63 2.38 -9.38 4.01
N ALA A 64 1.87 -8.35 4.69
CA ALA A 64 1.70 -8.37 6.15
C ALA A 64 0.82 -9.54 6.61
N ARG A 65 -0.26 -9.85 5.88
CA ARG A 65 -1.11 -11.03 6.14
C ARG A 65 -0.30 -12.33 6.03
N ASN A 66 0.57 -12.45 5.04
CA ASN A 66 1.40 -13.65 4.87
C ASN A 66 2.41 -13.78 6.03
N LEU A 67 3.07 -12.69 6.42
CA LEU A 67 3.96 -12.69 7.59
C LEU A 67 3.24 -13.07 8.89
N LEU A 68 2.02 -12.58 9.10
CA LEU A 68 1.19 -12.99 10.24
C LEU A 68 0.89 -14.50 10.20
N ALA A 69 0.60 -15.05 9.02
CA ALA A 69 0.39 -16.48 8.85
C ALA A 69 1.67 -17.31 9.09
N GLU A 70 2.84 -16.73 8.88
CA GLU A 70 4.16 -17.31 9.20
C GLU A 70 4.52 -17.17 10.70
N GLY A 71 3.70 -16.50 11.51
CA GLY A 71 3.87 -16.39 12.96
C GLY A 71 4.52 -15.10 13.44
N PHE A 72 4.72 -14.10 12.58
CA PHE A 72 5.17 -12.78 13.01
C PHE A 72 4.13 -12.11 13.92
N GLY A 73 4.60 -11.38 14.93
CA GLY A 73 3.74 -10.61 15.81
C GLY A 73 3.10 -9.40 15.11
N PHE A 74 1.83 -9.11 15.42
CA PHE A 74 1.13 -7.94 14.87
C PHE A 74 1.81 -6.59 15.21
N GLU A 75 2.51 -6.54 16.34
CA GLU A 75 3.27 -5.36 16.78
C GLU A 75 4.47 -5.05 15.87
N ASP A 76 5.04 -6.06 15.20
CA ASP A 76 6.28 -5.94 14.44
C ASP A 76 6.08 -6.08 12.92
N VAL A 77 4.96 -6.66 12.47
CA VAL A 77 4.75 -7.00 11.06
C VAL A 77 4.84 -5.78 10.11
N TRP A 78 4.53 -4.59 10.60
CA TRP A 78 4.66 -3.35 9.82
C TRP A 78 6.10 -3.09 9.38
N ARG A 79 7.09 -3.50 10.18
CA ARG A 79 8.53 -3.32 9.91
C ARG A 79 9.01 -4.08 8.69
N TYR A 80 8.35 -5.20 8.39
CA TYR A 80 8.73 -6.13 7.33
C TYR A 80 7.82 -6.04 6.11
N SER A 81 6.68 -5.37 6.21
CA SER A 81 5.68 -5.26 5.14
C SER A 81 5.76 -3.97 4.34
N GLY A 82 6.84 -3.20 4.50
CA GLY A 82 7.07 -1.96 3.75
C GLY A 82 6.26 -0.76 4.24
N PHE A 83 5.56 -0.86 5.38
CA PHE A 83 4.96 0.32 6.00
C PHE A 83 6.03 1.13 6.75
N LYS A 84 5.93 2.47 6.69
CA LYS A 84 6.82 3.36 7.45
C LYS A 84 6.57 3.32 8.97
N SER A 85 5.37 2.91 9.38
CA SER A 85 5.00 2.78 10.79
C SER A 85 3.78 1.88 10.97
N LYS A 86 3.60 1.37 12.19
CA LYS A 86 2.40 0.60 12.60
C LYS A 86 1.11 1.36 12.35
N ARG A 87 1.09 2.66 12.70
CA ARG A 87 -0.08 3.52 12.51
C ARG A 87 -0.52 3.58 11.05
N LEU A 88 0.42 3.65 10.11
CA LEU A 88 0.10 3.68 8.68
C LEU A 88 -0.42 2.34 8.18
N MET A 89 0.14 1.22 8.66
CA MET A 89 -0.39 -0.12 8.37
C MET A 89 -1.84 -0.25 8.86
N VAL A 90 -2.12 0.15 10.11
CA VAL A 90 -3.47 0.11 10.70
C VAL A 90 -4.44 1.00 9.94
N LYS A 91 -4.02 2.21 9.55
CA LYS A 91 -4.84 3.11 8.72
C LYS A 91 -5.16 2.53 7.34
N ALA A 92 -4.21 1.82 6.72
CA ALA A 92 -4.46 1.12 5.48
C ALA A 92 -5.45 -0.04 5.70
N LEU A 93 -5.26 -0.83 6.75
CA LEU A 93 -6.14 -1.94 7.11
C LEU A 93 -7.59 -1.48 7.34
N SER A 94 -7.79 -0.34 8.01
CA SER A 94 -9.14 0.21 8.27
C SER A 94 -9.88 0.68 7.00
N ARG A 95 -9.17 0.87 5.88
CA ARG A 95 -9.79 1.19 4.57
C ARG A 95 -10.27 -0.05 3.83
N VAL A 96 -9.68 -1.20 4.12
CA VAL A 96 -10.02 -2.49 3.49
C VAL A 96 -11.07 -3.24 4.30
N VAL A 97 -10.99 -3.17 5.63
CA VAL A 97 -11.94 -3.82 6.52
C VAL A 97 -13.15 -2.91 6.72
N VAL A 98 -14.33 -3.34 6.25
CA VAL A 98 -15.61 -2.73 6.63
C VAL A 98 -15.83 -2.99 8.12
N TYR A 99 -15.40 -2.06 8.96
CA TYR A 99 -15.56 -2.15 10.41
C TYR A 99 -17.03 -2.04 10.80
N LYS A 100 -17.64 -3.14 11.25
CA LYS A 100 -18.80 -3.02 12.16
C LYS A 100 -18.28 -2.38 13.45
N LYS A 101 -18.56 -1.07 13.60
CA LYS A 101 -18.44 -0.24 14.82
C LYS A 101 -18.45 -1.12 16.08
N ASN A 102 -17.29 -1.41 16.69
CA ASN A 102 -17.19 -1.90 18.07
C ASN A 102 -15.76 -1.94 18.66
N ILE A 103 -14.72 -1.54 17.91
CA ILE A 103 -13.40 -1.31 18.50
C ILE A 103 -13.07 0.17 18.32
N LYS A 104 -13.04 0.91 19.42
CA LYS A 104 -12.59 2.31 19.42
C LYS A 104 -11.07 2.29 19.19
N PHE A 105 -10.64 2.73 18.02
CA PHE A 105 -9.23 3.07 17.83
C PHE A 105 -8.94 4.31 18.65
N ASP A 106 -8.09 4.17 19.67
CA ASP A 106 -7.59 5.29 20.44
C ASP A 106 -6.74 6.18 19.52
N SER A 107 -7.19 7.41 19.31
CA SER A 107 -6.48 8.43 18.55
C SER A 107 -5.14 8.84 19.19
N ASN A 108 -4.84 8.36 20.40
CA ASN A 108 -3.63 8.64 21.17
C ASN A 108 -2.56 7.54 21.06
N MET A 109 -2.58 6.70 20.02
CA MET A 109 -1.54 5.69 19.84
C MET A 109 -0.15 6.35 19.70
N PRO A 110 0.83 6.03 20.57
CA PRO A 110 2.13 6.69 20.59
C PRO A 110 2.95 6.38 19.32
N GLU A 111 3.79 7.34 18.95
CA GLU A 111 4.69 7.28 17.79
C GLU A 111 5.90 6.39 18.08
N ASN A 112 5.74 5.05 18.02
CA ASN A 112 6.86 4.12 17.98
C ASN A 112 6.73 3.16 16.77
#